data_AF-A0A2V6E841-F1
#
_entry.id   AF-A0A2V6E841-F1
#
_cell.length_a   1.000
_cell.length_b   1.000
_cell.length_c   1.000
_cell.angle_alpha   90.00
_cell.angle_beta   90.00
_cell.angle_gamma   90.00
#
_symmetry.space_group_name_H-M   'P 1'
#
loop_
_entity.id
_entity.type
_entity.pdbx_description
1 polymer ?
#
loop_
_entity_poly.entity_id
_entity_poly.type
_entity_poly.pdbx_seq_one_letter_code
_entity_poly.pdbx_strand_id
1 'polypeptide(L)'
;MRSWKIFVLLLLACSGASAFESRLPFKTVFKGQDQFNRLVSRASSGNWKSLPMGERTAAVGQALVGTRYKHFTLEIDNRIESPSVNFQRMDCWTFFEISLAFARMLDEPEENWTPDRLLHYIEVDRYRGGECTGEYLSRLHYLEDWLADNDRRGLVEDLTRSLGGRTVPHSAREMTQGWRHYRYLA
;
A
#
# COMPACT_ATOMS: atom_id res chain seq x y z
N MET A 1 59.07 17.87 -29.96
CA MET A 1 57.83 18.53 -29.47
C MET A 1 57.06 17.50 -28.66
N ARG A 2 56.99 17.70 -27.34
CA ARG A 2 56.63 16.69 -26.34
C ARG A 2 55.17 16.92 -25.94
N SER A 3 54.25 16.11 -26.46
CA SER A 3 52.82 16.23 -26.20
C SER A 3 52.42 15.48 -24.93
N TRP A 4 52.16 16.23 -23.86
CA TRP A 4 51.67 15.74 -22.57
C TRP A 4 50.17 15.45 -22.67
N LYS A 5 49.76 14.19 -22.55
CA LYS A 5 48.34 13.82 -22.41
C LYS A 5 47.99 13.83 -20.92
N ILE A 6 47.18 14.80 -20.50
CA ILE A 6 46.62 14.88 -19.16
C ILE A 6 45.51 13.82 -19.05
N PHE A 7 45.72 12.80 -18.21
CA PHE A 7 44.66 11.88 -17.80
C PHE A 7 43.86 12.52 -16.67
N VAL A 8 42.61 12.86 -16.93
CA VAL A 8 41.65 13.29 -15.89
C VAL A 8 41.02 12.02 -15.30
N LEU A 9 41.38 11.69 -14.07
CA LEU A 9 40.75 10.65 -13.27
C LEU A 9 39.38 11.18 -12.78
N LEU A 10 38.30 10.73 -13.41
CA LEU A 10 36.94 10.89 -12.92
C LEU A 10 36.72 9.96 -11.73
N LEU A 11 36.78 10.52 -10.52
CA LEU A 11 36.32 9.88 -9.30
C LEU A 11 34.79 9.78 -9.35
N LEU A 12 34.27 8.58 -9.65
CA LEU A 12 32.88 8.25 -9.33
C LEU A 12 32.74 8.20 -7.81
N ALA A 13 32.19 9.27 -7.23
CA ALA A 13 31.64 9.21 -5.89
C ALA A 13 30.39 8.33 -5.95
N CYS A 14 30.50 7.09 -5.48
CA CYS A 14 29.33 6.27 -5.14
C CYS A 14 28.60 6.97 -4.00
N SER A 15 27.57 7.75 -4.32
CA SER A 15 26.58 8.20 -3.37
C SER A 15 25.86 6.97 -2.84
N GLY A 16 26.30 6.45 -1.69
CA GLY A 16 25.54 5.47 -0.94
C GLY A 16 24.17 6.08 -0.64
N ALA A 17 23.13 5.52 -1.25
CA ALA A 17 21.76 5.95 -1.05
C ALA A 17 21.41 5.89 0.44
N SER A 18 21.06 7.05 1.02
CA SER A 18 20.37 7.12 2.31
C SER A 18 18.92 6.67 2.09
N ALA A 19 18.71 5.37 1.88
CA ALA A 19 17.38 4.78 1.69
C ALA A 19 16.82 4.20 3.01
N PHE A 20 17.54 4.33 4.12
CA PHE A 20 17.19 3.67 5.39
C PHE A 20 16.54 4.59 6.42
N GLU A 21 16.46 5.90 6.15
CA GLU A 21 15.98 6.90 7.12
C GLU A 21 14.46 7.18 7.02
N SER A 22 13.75 6.59 6.04
CA SER A 22 12.36 6.94 5.70
C SER A 22 11.27 6.09 6.36
N ARG A 23 11.62 5.13 7.23
CA ARG A 23 10.63 4.19 7.79
C ARG A 23 10.35 4.46 9.26
N LEU A 24 9.08 4.79 9.55
CA LEU A 24 8.57 4.91 10.92
C LEU A 24 8.77 3.61 11.71
N PRO A 25 8.86 3.66 13.06
CA PRO A 25 9.01 2.44 13.86
C PRO A 25 7.91 1.41 13.61
N PHE A 26 8.24 0.11 13.63
CA PHE A 26 7.30 -0.97 13.35
C PHE A 26 5.99 -0.88 14.17
N LYS A 27 6.10 -0.59 15.48
CA LYS A 27 4.94 -0.42 16.37
C LYS A 27 4.01 0.75 15.96
N THR A 28 4.51 1.69 15.17
CA THR A 28 3.74 2.83 14.65
C THR A 28 2.95 2.41 13.41
N VAL A 29 3.59 1.69 12.49
CA VAL A 29 3.00 1.28 11.20
C VAL A 29 2.18 0.01 11.29
N PHE A 30 2.39 -0.84 12.29
CA PHE A 30 1.70 -2.12 12.43
C PHE A 30 1.04 -2.26 13.80
N LYS A 31 -0.29 -2.35 13.82
CA LYS A 31 -1.09 -2.49 15.06
C LYS A 31 -1.95 -3.75 15.00
N GLY A 32 -1.91 -4.55 16.06
CA GLY A 32 -2.71 -5.77 16.20
C GLY A 32 -2.02 -7.03 15.70
N GLN A 33 -0.79 -7.28 16.16
CA GLN A 33 -0.03 -8.50 15.84
C GLN A 33 -0.81 -9.79 16.18
N ASP A 34 -1.53 -9.81 17.31
CA ASP A 34 -2.30 -10.99 17.69
C ASP A 34 -3.48 -11.25 16.74
N GLN A 35 -4.12 -10.20 16.23
CA GLN A 35 -5.17 -10.30 15.21
C GLN A 35 -4.60 -10.84 13.89
N PHE A 36 -3.44 -10.32 13.47
CA PHE A 36 -2.71 -10.83 12.30
C PHE A 36 -2.40 -12.32 12.45
N ASN A 37 -1.80 -12.73 13.58
CA ASN A 37 -1.44 -14.12 13.84
C ASN A 37 -2.68 -15.03 13.81
N ARG A 38 -3.80 -14.61 14.41
CA ARG A 38 -5.06 -15.37 14.35
C ARG A 38 -5.60 -15.49 12.93
N LEU A 39 -5.46 -14.43 12.12
CA LEU A 39 -5.90 -14.44 10.73
C LEU A 39 -5.04 -15.39 9.89
N VAL A 40 -3.72 -15.38 10.08
CA VAL A 40 -2.77 -16.35 9.49
C VAL A 40 -3.16 -17.77 9.86
N SER A 41 -3.42 -18.07 11.14
CA SER A 41 -3.83 -19.41 11.57
C SER A 41 -5.16 -19.85 10.93
N ARG A 42 -6.13 -18.94 10.80
CA ARG A 42 -7.40 -19.22 10.10
C ARG A 42 -7.19 -19.47 8.61
N ALA A 43 -6.33 -18.69 7.97
CA ALA A 43 -6.02 -18.84 6.55
C ALA A 43 -5.34 -20.18 6.23
N SER A 44 -4.36 -20.58 7.05
CA SER A 44 -3.69 -21.88 6.95
C SER A 44 -4.70 -23.02 7.17
N SER A 45 -5.45 -22.98 8.28
CA SER A 45 -6.44 -24.04 8.62
C SER A 45 -7.56 -24.15 7.58
N GLY A 46 -7.95 -23.04 6.97
CA GLY A 46 -8.98 -22.97 5.93
C GLY A 46 -8.45 -23.19 4.51
N ASN A 47 -7.15 -23.45 4.33
CA ASN A 47 -6.49 -23.55 3.02
C ASN A 47 -6.83 -22.39 2.07
N TRP A 48 -6.86 -21.16 2.59
CA TRP A 48 -7.27 -19.99 1.79
C TRP A 48 -6.34 -19.70 0.62
N LYS A 49 -5.07 -20.12 0.69
CA LYS A 49 -4.13 -20.05 -0.43
C LYS A 49 -4.66 -20.77 -1.68
N SER A 50 -5.44 -21.84 -1.53
CA SER A 50 -6.03 -22.55 -2.69
C SER A 50 -7.22 -21.82 -3.33
N LEU A 51 -7.79 -20.81 -2.65
CA LEU A 51 -8.92 -20.05 -3.18
C LEU A 51 -8.44 -19.10 -4.29
N PRO A 52 -9.26 -18.86 -5.34
CA PRO A 52 -8.99 -17.80 -6.30
C PRO A 52 -8.97 -16.43 -5.61
N MET A 53 -8.30 -15.45 -6.21
CA MET A 53 -7.99 -14.17 -5.56
C MET A 53 -9.23 -13.44 -5.01
N GLY A 54 -10.35 -13.47 -5.74
CA GLY A 54 -11.61 -12.84 -5.31
C GLY A 54 -12.21 -13.49 -4.07
N GLU A 55 -12.37 -14.81 -4.08
CA GLU A 55 -12.88 -15.60 -2.95
C GLU A 55 -11.93 -15.54 -1.76
N ARG A 56 -10.62 -15.54 -2.00
CA ARG A 56 -9.58 -15.37 -0.97
C ARG A 56 -9.69 -14.02 -0.28
N THR A 57 -9.83 -12.94 -1.06
CA THR A 57 -10.04 -11.57 -0.56
C THR A 57 -11.33 -11.48 0.25
N ALA A 58 -12.41 -12.10 -0.23
CA ALA A 58 -13.69 -12.14 0.48
C ALA A 58 -13.60 -12.93 1.79
N ALA A 59 -12.89 -14.06 1.82
CA ALA A 59 -12.68 -14.85 3.03
C ALA A 59 -11.91 -14.06 4.11
N VAL A 60 -10.87 -13.31 3.70
CA VAL A 60 -10.16 -12.40 4.60
C VAL A 60 -11.09 -11.31 5.12
N GLY A 61 -11.84 -10.64 4.25
CA GLY A 61 -12.78 -9.59 4.64
C GLY A 61 -13.83 -10.07 5.63
N GLN A 62 -14.41 -11.26 5.40
CA GLN A 62 -15.34 -11.90 6.33
C GLN A 62 -14.70 -12.20 7.68
N ALA A 63 -13.43 -12.60 7.70
CA ALA A 63 -12.70 -12.89 8.92
C ALA A 63 -12.38 -11.64 9.76
N LEU A 64 -12.40 -10.45 9.15
CA LEU A 64 -12.21 -9.15 9.80
C LEU A 64 -13.52 -8.52 10.31
N VAL A 65 -14.68 -9.16 10.07
CA VAL A 65 -15.97 -8.71 10.60
C VAL A 65 -15.90 -8.59 12.13
N GLY A 66 -16.42 -7.49 12.66
CA GLY A 66 -16.33 -7.14 14.08
C GLY A 66 -15.15 -6.23 14.44
N THR A 67 -14.22 -5.99 13.52
CA THR A 67 -13.19 -4.95 13.70
C THR A 67 -13.85 -3.58 13.82
N ARG A 68 -13.44 -2.77 14.80
CA ARG A 68 -14.09 -1.48 15.09
C ARG A 68 -13.80 -0.45 13.99
N TYR A 69 -14.80 0.33 13.64
CA TYR A 69 -14.62 1.45 12.72
C TYR A 69 -13.80 2.59 13.33
N LYS A 70 -12.85 3.16 12.57
CA LYS A 70 -12.12 4.39 12.91
C LYS A 70 -11.61 5.06 11.63
N HIS A 71 -11.96 6.34 11.48
CA HIS A 71 -11.42 7.22 10.46
C HIS A 71 -10.02 7.74 10.85
N PHE A 72 -9.23 8.17 9.85
CA PHE A 72 -7.84 8.65 10.01
C PHE A 72 -6.87 7.62 10.59
N THR A 73 -7.01 6.34 10.25
CA THR A 73 -6.08 5.29 10.72
C THR A 73 -4.72 5.35 10.05
N LEU A 74 -4.61 6.02 8.90
CA LEU A 74 -3.36 6.22 8.15
C LEU A 74 -2.58 7.48 8.57
N GLU A 75 -3.20 8.40 9.31
CA GLU A 75 -2.60 9.68 9.70
C GLU A 75 -1.76 9.51 10.98
N ILE A 76 -0.72 8.66 10.87
CA ILE A 76 0.09 8.12 11.98
C ILE A 76 1.32 8.94 12.34
N ASP A 77 1.74 9.85 11.45
CA ASP A 77 2.83 10.80 11.65
C ASP A 77 2.49 12.12 10.93
N ASN A 78 3.17 13.21 11.29
CA ASN A 78 2.91 14.53 10.71
C ASN A 78 3.85 14.89 9.54
N ARG A 79 4.89 14.10 9.29
CA ARG A 79 5.96 14.42 8.35
C ARG A 79 6.27 13.28 7.39
N ILE A 80 6.17 12.04 7.86
CA ILE A 80 6.57 10.86 7.11
C ILE A 80 5.34 10.02 6.79
N GLU A 81 5.01 9.92 5.50
CA GLU A 81 4.05 8.94 5.00
C GLU A 81 4.70 7.54 5.03
N SER A 82 3.94 6.53 5.45
CA SER A 82 4.46 5.16 5.52
C SER A 82 3.36 4.12 5.34
N PRO A 83 3.61 3.00 4.62
CA PRO A 83 2.69 1.88 4.55
C PRO A 83 2.35 1.41 5.96
N SER A 84 1.06 1.21 6.23
CA SER A 84 0.61 0.90 7.58
C SER A 84 -0.67 0.08 7.60
N VAL A 85 -0.79 -0.74 8.66
CA VAL A 85 -1.88 -1.68 8.92
C VAL A 85 -2.33 -1.55 10.38
N ASN A 86 -3.65 -1.53 10.57
CA ASN A 86 -4.24 -1.50 11.90
C ASN A 86 -5.38 -2.52 12.03
N PHE A 87 -5.08 -3.70 12.57
CA PHE A 87 -6.08 -4.73 12.84
C PHE A 87 -6.95 -4.45 14.07
N GLN A 88 -6.67 -3.40 14.83
CA GLN A 88 -7.52 -3.01 15.96
C GLN A 88 -8.70 -2.15 15.49
N ARG A 89 -8.49 -1.34 14.44
CA ARG A 89 -9.50 -0.42 13.90
C ARG A 89 -9.23 -0.09 12.42
N MET A 90 -10.29 -0.03 11.63
CA MET A 90 -10.23 0.25 10.18
C MET A 90 -11.35 1.22 9.76
N ASP A 91 -11.18 1.88 8.63
CA ASP A 91 -12.28 2.51 7.87
C ASP A 91 -12.61 1.64 6.64
N CYS A 92 -13.47 2.13 5.75
CA CYS A 92 -13.85 1.40 4.55
C CYS A 92 -12.64 1.13 3.62
N TRP A 93 -11.72 2.10 3.51
CA TRP A 93 -10.57 2.04 2.62
C TRP A 93 -9.53 1.05 3.13
N THR A 94 -9.11 1.22 4.38
CA THR A 94 -8.12 0.34 5.01
C THR A 94 -8.62 -1.09 5.20
N PHE A 95 -9.93 -1.29 5.39
CA PHE A 95 -10.53 -2.63 5.38
C PHE A 95 -10.36 -3.33 4.03
N PHE A 96 -10.68 -2.62 2.94
CA PHE A 96 -10.50 -3.12 1.58
C PHE A 96 -9.03 -3.46 1.29
N GLU A 97 -8.12 -2.52 1.53
CA GLU A 97 -6.70 -2.70 1.25
C GLU A 97 -6.09 -3.83 2.07
N ILE A 98 -6.39 -3.92 3.37
CA ILE A 98 -5.89 -5.00 4.23
C ILE A 98 -6.42 -6.36 3.75
N SER A 99 -7.68 -6.42 3.31
CA SER A 99 -8.26 -7.67 2.80
C SER A 99 -7.55 -8.14 1.52
N LEU A 100 -7.34 -7.24 0.57
CA LEU A 100 -6.66 -7.52 -0.70
C LEU A 100 -5.18 -7.85 -0.50
N ALA A 101 -4.45 -7.00 0.22
CA ALA A 101 -3.02 -7.18 0.46
C ALA A 101 -2.72 -8.47 1.24
N PHE A 102 -3.56 -8.84 2.20
CA PHE A 102 -3.43 -10.11 2.89
C PHE A 102 -3.69 -11.29 1.95
N ALA A 103 -4.70 -11.22 1.08
CA ALA A 103 -4.95 -12.26 0.09
C ALA A 103 -3.79 -12.44 -0.91
N ARG A 104 -3.12 -11.34 -1.30
CA ARG A 104 -1.87 -11.39 -2.09
C ARG A 104 -0.71 -12.02 -1.31
N MET A 105 -0.52 -11.65 -0.05
CA MET A 105 0.50 -12.26 0.83
C MET A 105 0.34 -13.77 0.93
N LEU A 106 -0.90 -14.27 1.02
CA LEU A 106 -1.17 -15.71 1.07
C LEU A 106 -0.76 -16.47 -0.20
N ASP A 107 -0.52 -15.79 -1.32
CA ASP A 107 -0.01 -16.41 -2.54
C ASP A 107 1.47 -16.80 -2.41
N GLU A 108 2.20 -16.13 -1.52
CA GLU A 108 3.58 -16.45 -1.22
C GLU A 108 3.71 -17.78 -0.45
N PRO A 109 4.91 -18.39 -0.44
CA PRO A 109 5.24 -19.47 0.48
C PRO A 109 4.91 -19.10 1.94
N GLU A 110 4.46 -20.06 2.76
CA GLU A 110 3.91 -19.78 4.09
C GLU A 110 4.93 -19.13 5.04
N GLU A 111 6.23 -19.38 4.83
CA GLU A 111 7.30 -18.74 5.61
C GLU A 111 7.32 -17.21 5.45
N ASN A 112 6.75 -16.69 4.36
CA ASN A 112 6.67 -15.27 4.07
C ASN A 112 5.36 -14.63 4.54
N TRP A 113 4.47 -15.35 5.24
CA TRP A 113 3.25 -14.80 5.79
C TRP A 113 3.52 -13.96 7.03
N THR A 114 4.21 -12.83 6.82
CA THR A 114 4.74 -11.97 7.87
C THR A 114 4.12 -10.56 7.83
N PRO A 115 4.14 -9.82 8.94
CA PRO A 115 3.72 -8.42 8.97
C PRO A 115 4.43 -7.55 7.94
N ASP A 116 5.75 -7.72 7.77
CA ASP A 116 6.54 -6.99 6.79
C ASP A 116 6.08 -7.28 5.36
N ARG A 117 5.71 -8.53 5.06
CA ARG A 117 5.19 -8.87 3.74
C ARG A 117 3.80 -8.30 3.49
N LEU A 118 2.95 -8.28 4.51
CA LEU A 118 1.66 -7.58 4.41
C LEU A 118 1.87 -6.08 4.15
N LEU A 119 2.80 -5.43 4.87
CA LEU A 119 3.14 -4.02 4.64
C LEU A 119 3.68 -3.77 3.24
N HIS A 120 4.46 -4.71 2.69
CA HIS A 120 4.90 -4.64 1.29
C HIS A 120 3.73 -4.64 0.31
N TYR A 121 2.75 -5.55 0.45
CA TYR A 121 1.59 -5.56 -0.44
C TYR A 121 0.69 -4.33 -0.26
N ILE A 122 0.58 -3.81 0.98
CA ILE A 122 -0.04 -2.50 1.22
C ILE A 122 0.69 -1.40 0.47
N GLU A 123 2.03 -1.39 0.48
CA GLU A 123 2.82 -0.41 -0.26
C GLU A 123 2.57 -0.50 -1.78
N VAL A 124 2.61 -1.72 -2.30
CA VAL A 124 2.37 -2.03 -3.72
C VAL A 124 1.01 -1.53 -4.19
N ASP A 125 -0.06 -1.73 -3.40
CA ASP A 125 -1.42 -1.37 -3.78
C ASP A 125 -1.74 0.13 -3.51
N ARG A 126 -1.31 0.69 -2.36
CA ARG A 126 -1.76 2.00 -1.86
C ARG A 126 -1.03 3.20 -2.49
N TYR A 127 0.21 3.01 -2.93
CA TYR A 127 1.06 4.11 -3.37
C TYR A 127 1.24 4.12 -4.88
N ARG A 128 1.34 5.32 -5.44
CA ARG A 128 1.49 5.54 -6.88
C ARG A 128 2.77 4.87 -7.37
N GLY A 129 2.67 4.02 -8.39
CA GLY A 129 3.81 3.24 -8.86
C GLY A 129 4.26 2.12 -7.92
N GLY A 130 3.61 1.95 -6.76
CA GLY A 130 3.90 0.93 -5.78
C GLY A 130 5.01 1.28 -4.81
N GLU A 131 5.32 2.56 -4.67
CA GLU A 131 6.43 3.04 -3.87
C GLU A 131 5.97 4.18 -2.95
N CYS A 132 6.15 4.00 -1.65
CA CYS A 132 5.93 5.07 -0.68
C CYS A 132 7.20 5.93 -0.59
N THR A 133 7.14 7.13 -1.14
CA THR A 133 8.31 8.04 -1.16
C THR A 133 8.52 8.78 0.17
N GLY A 134 7.69 8.52 1.18
CA GLY A 134 7.65 9.28 2.44
C GLY A 134 6.78 10.55 2.35
N GLU A 135 6.30 10.90 1.16
CA GLU A 135 5.46 12.07 0.92
C GLU A 135 3.98 11.72 0.88
N TYR A 136 3.13 12.54 1.49
CA TYR A 136 1.67 12.33 1.55
C TYR A 136 1.03 12.15 0.16
N LEU A 137 1.53 12.87 -0.84
CA LEU A 137 1.00 12.81 -2.21
C LEU A 137 1.45 11.58 -3.02
N SER A 138 2.35 10.75 -2.47
CA SER A 138 2.63 9.43 -3.06
C SER A 138 1.47 8.45 -2.86
N ARG A 139 0.63 8.65 -1.84
CA ARG A 139 -0.56 7.84 -1.58
C ARG A 139 -1.67 8.11 -2.61
N LEU A 140 -2.34 7.06 -3.06
CA LEU A 140 -3.48 7.14 -3.98
C LEU A 140 -4.76 7.45 -3.18
N HIS A 141 -5.11 8.73 -3.07
CA HIS A 141 -6.24 9.18 -2.24
C HIS A 141 -7.61 9.06 -2.91
N TYR A 142 -7.66 8.99 -4.25
CA TYR A 142 -8.90 8.81 -5.00
C TYR A 142 -9.00 7.38 -5.52
N LEU A 143 -10.19 6.77 -5.42
CA LEU A 143 -10.42 5.40 -5.93
C LEU A 143 -10.19 5.28 -7.44
N GLU A 144 -10.53 6.31 -8.20
CA GLU A 144 -10.25 6.31 -9.65
C GLU A 144 -8.74 6.29 -9.94
N ASP A 145 -7.95 7.01 -9.16
CA ASP A 145 -6.48 6.99 -9.26
C ASP A 145 -5.91 5.64 -8.80
N TRP A 146 -6.45 5.09 -7.71
CA TRP A 146 -6.05 3.78 -7.20
C TRP A 146 -6.29 2.69 -8.25
N LEU A 147 -7.47 2.67 -8.86
CA LEU A 147 -7.83 1.71 -9.90
C LEU A 147 -6.96 1.89 -11.13
N ALA A 148 -6.79 3.12 -11.62
CA ALA A 148 -6.01 3.39 -12.83
C ALA A 148 -4.50 3.10 -12.67
N ASP A 149 -3.91 3.36 -11.50
CA ASP A 149 -2.51 3.03 -11.23
C ASP A 149 -2.30 1.52 -11.16
N ASN A 150 -3.15 0.81 -10.41
CA ASN A 150 -3.03 -0.63 -10.23
C ASN A 150 -3.38 -1.41 -11.52
N ASP A 151 -4.35 -0.96 -12.33
CA ASP A 151 -4.68 -1.54 -13.65
C ASP A 151 -3.51 -1.41 -14.63
N ARG A 152 -2.91 -0.21 -14.73
CA ARG A 152 -1.72 0.04 -15.54
C ARG A 152 -0.52 -0.83 -15.13
N ARG A 153 -0.46 -1.23 -13.86
CA ARG A 153 0.58 -2.12 -13.32
C ARG A 153 0.20 -3.60 -13.37
N GLY A 154 -0.98 -3.95 -13.92
CA GLY A 154 -1.45 -5.32 -14.06
C GLY A 154 -1.86 -5.99 -12.75
N LEU A 155 -2.13 -5.22 -11.70
CA LEU A 155 -2.48 -5.72 -10.37
C LEU A 155 -3.99 -5.94 -10.18
N VAL A 156 -4.80 -5.21 -10.94
CA VAL A 156 -6.26 -5.31 -11.01
C VAL A 156 -6.72 -5.12 -12.45
N GLU A 157 -7.99 -5.37 -12.72
CA GLU A 157 -8.61 -5.10 -14.01
C GLU A 157 -9.78 -4.12 -13.82
N ASP A 158 -9.80 -3.04 -14.60
CA ASP A 158 -10.94 -2.12 -14.66
C ASP A 158 -12.12 -2.73 -15.44
N LEU A 159 -12.99 -3.44 -14.72
CA LEU A 159 -14.19 -4.05 -15.26
C LEU A 159 -15.25 -3.02 -15.71
N THR A 160 -15.15 -1.75 -15.31
CA THR A 160 -16.21 -0.77 -15.62
C THR A 160 -16.39 -0.55 -17.12
N ARG A 161 -15.31 -0.75 -17.90
CA ARG A 161 -15.30 -0.64 -19.37
C ARG A 161 -16.05 -1.77 -20.06
N SER A 162 -16.13 -2.95 -19.45
CA SER A 162 -16.81 -4.13 -20.01
C SER A 162 -18.25 -4.30 -19.50
N LEU A 163 -18.57 -3.72 -18.33
CA LEU A 163 -19.88 -3.86 -17.67
C LEU A 163 -20.99 -2.94 -18.24
N GLY A 164 -20.75 -2.25 -19.36
CA GLY A 164 -21.78 -1.47 -20.07
C GLY A 164 -22.22 -0.17 -19.38
N GLY A 165 -21.39 0.37 -18.48
CA GLY A 165 -21.64 1.65 -17.81
C GLY A 165 -21.54 2.86 -18.75
N ARG A 166 -21.87 4.05 -18.24
CA ARG A 166 -21.67 5.33 -18.96
C ARG A 166 -20.39 5.99 -18.50
N THR A 167 -19.56 6.42 -19.45
CA THR A 167 -18.35 7.20 -19.16
C THR A 167 -18.71 8.54 -18.52
N VAL A 168 -17.98 8.89 -17.46
CA VAL A 168 -18.00 10.21 -16.83
C VAL A 168 -16.57 10.79 -16.88
N PRO A 169 -16.41 12.12 -16.99
CA PRO A 169 -15.08 12.72 -16.99
C PRO A 169 -14.42 12.61 -15.61
N HIS A 170 -13.12 12.34 -15.60
CA HIS A 170 -12.28 12.45 -14.40
C HIS A 170 -12.37 13.87 -13.86
N SER A 171 -12.88 13.99 -12.63
CA SER A 171 -13.21 15.28 -12.03
C SER A 171 -13.05 15.30 -10.51
N ALA A 172 -12.31 14.33 -9.94
CA ALA A 172 -11.93 14.36 -8.53
C ALA A 172 -11.06 15.58 -8.24
N ARG A 173 -11.66 16.55 -7.55
CA ARG A 173 -11.05 17.84 -7.20
C ARG A 173 -11.32 18.25 -5.76
N GLU A 174 -11.93 17.36 -4.99
CA GLU A 174 -12.39 17.64 -3.64
C GLU A 174 -11.21 18.03 -2.74
N MET A 175 -10.12 17.26 -2.73
CA MET A 175 -8.95 17.55 -1.89
C MET A 175 -8.21 18.81 -2.35
N THR A 176 -8.21 19.10 -3.65
CA THR A 176 -7.59 20.32 -4.20
C THR A 176 -8.38 21.56 -3.82
N GLN A 177 -9.71 21.50 -3.85
CA GLN A 177 -10.58 22.62 -3.45
C GLN A 177 -10.64 22.77 -1.92
N GLY A 178 -10.67 21.65 -1.20
CA GLY A 178 -10.80 21.55 0.24
C GLY A 178 -9.48 21.36 0.98
N TRP A 179 -8.33 21.72 0.39
CA TRP A 179 -6.98 21.38 0.89
C TRP A 179 -6.77 21.70 2.38
N ARG A 180 -7.40 22.76 2.90
CA ARG A 180 -7.34 23.15 4.31
C ARG A 180 -7.93 22.12 5.29
N HIS A 181 -8.78 21.21 4.81
CA HIS A 181 -9.31 20.11 5.61
C HIS A 181 -8.33 18.94 5.76
N TYR A 182 -7.27 18.94 4.97
CA TYR A 182 -6.26 17.90 4.94
C TYR A 182 -5.00 18.39 5.62
N ARG A 183 -4.70 17.80 6.79
CA ARG A 183 -3.55 18.17 7.64
C ARG A 183 -2.24 18.32 6.85
N TYR A 184 -2.06 17.49 5.81
CA TYR A 184 -0.82 17.36 5.04
C TYR A 184 -0.78 18.21 3.77
N LEU A 185 -1.90 18.85 3.40
CA LEU A 185 -1.97 19.78 2.28
C LEU A 185 -2.03 21.24 2.74
N ALA A 186 -2.17 21.44 4.06
CA ALA A 186 -2.37 22.73 4.71
C ALA A 186 -1.07 23.48 5.05
#